data_AF-A0A1D8AXW6-F1
#
_entry.id   AF-A0A1D8AXW6-F1
#
_cell.length_a   1.000
_cell.length_b   1.000
_cell.length_c   1.000
_cell.angle_alpha   90.00
_cell.angle_beta   90.00
_cell.angle_gamma   90.00
#
_symmetry.space_group_name_H-M   'P 1'
#
loop_
_entity.id
_entity.type
_entity.pdbx_description
1 polymer ?
#
loop_
_entity_poly.entity_id
_entity_poly.type
_entity_poly.pdbx_seq_one_letter_code
_entity_poly.pdbx_strand_id
1 'polypeptide(L)'
;MVALVAEVAVNLESGELKVKRFVVAHDCGHVINPSSLLGTIEANLVQGLSRTLHEAVQFNAREVLSRDWVTYPILNSTETPGAVDVVMLNNRPDTKLYGAGEPATRPVAAVIGNALFDATGVRVRTIPFTRPALVAAFQAAGAVPA
;
A
#
# COMPACT_ATOMS: atom_id res chain seq x y z
N MET A 1 -12.27 6.32 11.29
CA MET A 1 -12.53 6.03 9.86
C MET A 1 -11.38 6.56 9.03
N VAL A 2 -11.06 5.95 7.89
CA VAL A 2 -10.03 6.46 6.97
C VAL A 2 -10.54 6.50 5.55
N ALA A 3 -10.12 7.51 4.79
CA ALA A 3 -10.15 7.51 3.34
C ALA A 3 -8.72 7.64 2.83
N LEU A 4 -8.39 6.89 1.78
CA LEU A 4 -7.04 6.84 1.22
C LEU A 4 -7.13 6.97 -0.30
N VAL A 5 -6.30 7.83 -0.87
CA VAL A 5 -6.06 7.96 -2.31
C VAL A 5 -4.58 7.66 -2.57
N ALA A 6 -4.29 6.98 -3.67
CA ALA A 6 -2.94 6.68 -4.12
C ALA A 6 -2.74 7.15 -5.56
N GLU A 7 -1.61 7.75 -5.81
CA GLU A 7 -1.10 8.03 -7.15
C GLU A 7 0.05 7.07 -7.44
N VAL A 8 0.00 6.39 -8.58
CA VAL A 8 1.01 5.39 -8.97
C VAL A 8 1.55 5.68 -10.36
N ALA A 9 2.80 5.31 -10.59
CA ALA A 9 3.36 5.16 -11.92
C ALA A 9 3.70 3.69 -12.15
N VAL A 10 3.36 3.18 -13.32
CA VAL A 10 3.62 1.78 -13.69
C VAL A 10 4.18 1.70 -15.10
N ASN A 11 5.20 0.86 -15.29
CA ASN A 11 5.71 0.48 -16.60
C ASN A 11 5.09 -0.86 -17.01
N LEU A 12 4.42 -0.90 -18.17
CA LEU A 12 3.70 -2.08 -18.66
C LEU A 12 4.63 -3.21 -19.10
N GLU A 13 5.83 -2.90 -19.60
CA GLU A 13 6.81 -3.89 -20.07
C GLU A 13 7.58 -4.53 -18.91
N SER A 14 8.07 -3.71 -17.98
CA SER A 14 8.91 -4.18 -16.87
C SER A 14 8.13 -4.56 -15.60
N GLY A 15 6.86 -4.19 -15.53
CA GLY A 15 6.03 -4.33 -14.34
C GLY A 15 6.51 -3.46 -13.17
N GLU A 16 7.37 -2.47 -13.41
CA GLU A 16 7.83 -1.57 -12.36
C GLU A 16 6.68 -0.69 -11.87
N LEU A 17 6.33 -0.82 -10.59
CA LEU A 17 5.28 -0.05 -9.93
C LEU A 17 5.91 0.83 -8.85
N LYS A 18 5.65 2.15 -8.93
CA LYS A 18 6.06 3.11 -7.90
C LYS A 18 4.87 3.91 -7.41
N VAL A 19 4.66 3.93 -6.09
CA VAL A 19 3.69 4.84 -5.46
C VAL A 19 4.30 6.23 -5.37
N LYS A 20 3.71 7.20 -6.08
CA LYS A 20 4.17 8.59 -6.10
C LYS A 20 3.69 9.34 -4.88
N ARG A 21 2.43 9.12 -4.49
CA ARG A 21 1.80 9.89 -3.43
C ARG A 21 0.68 9.11 -2.76
N PHE A 22 0.55 9.27 -1.45
CA PHE A 22 -0.67 8.94 -0.72
C PHE A 22 -1.31 10.21 -0.17
N VAL A 23 -2.65 10.25 -0.19
CA VAL A 23 -3.44 11.26 0.53
C VAL A 23 -4.37 10.52 1.49
N VAL A 24 -4.24 10.82 2.78
CA VAL A 24 -4.98 10.16 3.85
C VAL A 24 -5.89 11.16 4.53
N ALA A 25 -7.19 10.89 4.58
CA ALA A 25 -8.07 11.53 5.55
C ALA A 25 -8.29 10.56 6.71
N HIS A 26 -7.87 10.94 7.92
CA HIS A 26 -7.89 10.09 9.10
C HIS A 26 -8.79 10.68 10.18
N ASP A 27 -9.85 9.96 10.53
CA ASP A 27 -10.77 10.30 11.61
C ASP A 27 -10.59 9.31 12.77
N CYS A 28 -10.07 9.79 13.90
CA CYS A 28 -10.08 9.06 15.16
C CYS A 28 -10.73 9.88 16.28
N GLY A 29 -11.56 10.86 15.92
CA GLY A 29 -12.04 11.90 16.83
C GLY A 29 -10.88 12.74 17.39
N HIS A 30 -10.88 12.99 18.70
CA HIS A 30 -9.90 13.86 19.34
C HIS A 30 -8.47 13.29 19.22
N VAL A 31 -7.56 14.04 18.63
CA VAL A 31 -6.17 13.63 18.47
C VAL A 31 -5.36 14.11 19.67
N ILE A 32 -4.92 13.17 20.51
CA ILE A 32 -4.15 13.48 21.72
C ILE A 32 -2.75 14.02 21.39
N ASN A 33 -2.06 13.37 20.45
CA ASN A 33 -0.73 13.80 19.99
C ASN A 33 -0.67 13.72 18.46
N PRO A 34 -0.81 14.86 17.75
CA PRO A 34 -0.78 14.91 16.30
C PRO A 34 0.52 14.37 15.69
N SER A 35 1.67 14.62 16.33
CA SER A 35 2.97 14.15 15.83
C SER A 35 3.08 12.62 15.88
N SER A 36 2.68 12.02 17.00
CA SER A 36 2.65 10.54 17.11
C SER A 36 1.63 9.92 16.15
N LEU A 37 0.48 10.55 15.97
CA LEU A 37 -0.53 10.08 15.01
C LEU A 37 0.00 10.14 13.57
N LEU A 38 0.69 11.22 13.19
CA LEU A 38 1.30 11.35 11.86
C LEU A 38 2.27 10.18 11.60
N GLY A 39 3.22 9.94 12.51
CA GLY A 39 4.16 8.82 12.37
C GLY A 39 3.48 7.44 12.35
N THR A 40 2.38 7.27 13.09
CA THR A 40 1.58 6.03 13.06
C THR A 40 0.92 5.83 11.69
N ILE A 41 0.39 6.90 11.10
CA ILE A 41 -0.22 6.86 9.77
C ILE A 41 0.84 6.52 8.72
N GLU A 42 2.00 7.18 8.75
CA GLU A 42 3.10 6.92 7.82
C GLU A 42 3.62 5.48 7.93
N ALA A 43 3.81 4.97 9.15
CA ALA A 43 4.22 3.58 9.38
C ALA A 43 3.20 2.58 8.82
N ASN A 44 1.91 2.84 9.01
CA ASN A 44 0.83 2.03 8.45
C ASN A 44 0.86 1.98 6.91
N LEU A 45 1.14 3.12 6.26
CA LEU A 45 1.26 3.20 4.81
C LEU A 45 2.47 2.44 4.31
N VAL A 46 3.64 2.61 4.95
CA VAL A 46 4.88 1.90 4.60
C VAL A 46 4.70 0.39 4.76
N GLN A 47 4.13 -0.07 5.88
CA GLN A 47 3.88 -1.49 6.09
C GLN A 47 2.83 -2.05 5.13
N GLY A 48 1.76 -1.30 4.87
CA GLY A 48 0.74 -1.69 3.89
C GLY A 48 1.32 -1.77 2.48
N LEU A 49 2.21 -0.86 2.11
CA LEU A 49 2.89 -0.83 0.82
C LEU A 49 3.82 -2.04 0.68
N SER A 50 4.60 -2.34 1.70
CA SER A 50 5.48 -3.52 1.76
C SER A 50 4.71 -4.82 1.52
N ARG A 51 3.58 -5.01 2.24
CA ARG A 51 2.67 -6.14 2.03
C ARG A 51 2.04 -6.19 0.64
N THR A 52 1.78 -5.03 0.06
CA THR A 52 1.17 -4.93 -1.26
C THR A 52 2.16 -5.28 -2.37
N LEU A 53 3.44 -4.94 -2.23
CA LEU A 53 4.42 -5.08 -3.30
C LEU A 53 5.28 -6.35 -3.19
N HIS A 54 5.58 -6.81 -1.98
CA HIS A 54 6.64 -7.80 -1.75
C HIS A 54 6.24 -8.94 -0.84
N GLU A 55 5.61 -8.65 0.30
CA GLU A 55 5.55 -9.63 1.37
C GLU A 55 4.55 -10.76 1.09
N ALA A 56 5.06 -11.99 1.04
CA ALA A 56 4.25 -13.20 1.01
C ALA A 56 5.01 -14.37 1.62
N VAL A 57 4.44 -14.97 2.67
CA VAL A 57 5.00 -16.18 3.28
C VAL A 57 4.82 -17.35 2.31
N GLN A 58 5.93 -18.01 1.95
CA GLN A 58 5.93 -19.20 1.09
C GLN A 58 5.90 -20.48 1.91
N PHE A 59 5.22 -21.50 1.39
CA PHE A 59 5.05 -22.80 2.04
C PHE A 59 5.31 -23.94 1.05
N ASN A 60 5.84 -25.05 1.53
CA ASN A 60 5.71 -26.35 0.87
C ASN A 60 4.75 -27.25 1.67
N ALA A 61 4.60 -28.52 1.29
CA ALA A 61 3.68 -29.45 1.98
C ALA A 61 4.02 -29.74 3.46
N ARG A 62 5.19 -29.30 3.95
CA ARG A 62 5.71 -29.65 5.27
C ARG A 62 6.11 -28.44 6.12
N GLU A 63 6.47 -27.31 5.50
CA GLU A 63 7.11 -26.22 6.23
C GLU A 63 6.95 -24.84 5.56
N VAL A 64 7.21 -23.81 6.36
CA VAL A 64 7.43 -22.43 5.90
C VAL A 64 8.81 -22.32 5.25
N LEU A 65 8.86 -21.75 4.04
CA LEU A 65 10.08 -21.49 3.28
C LEU A 65 10.64 -20.08 3.51
N SER A 66 9.78 -19.12 3.84
CA SER A 66 10.13 -17.73 4.15
C SER A 66 10.69 -17.60 5.57
N ARG A 67 12.02 -17.71 5.73
CA ARG A 67 12.70 -17.77 7.05
C ARG A 67 13.69 -16.64 7.31
N ASP A 68 13.92 -15.82 6.31
CA ASP A 68 14.85 -14.69 6.36
C ASP A 68 14.35 -13.57 5.42
N TRP A 69 15.06 -12.44 5.41
CA TRP A 69 14.70 -11.28 4.58
C TRP A 69 14.95 -11.46 3.08
N VAL A 70 15.68 -12.51 2.69
CA VAL A 70 15.90 -12.84 1.27
C VAL A 70 14.70 -13.61 0.73
N THR A 71 14.18 -14.55 1.53
CA THR A 71 13.02 -15.40 1.23
C THR A 71 11.67 -14.78 1.63
N TYR A 72 11.71 -13.65 2.35
CA TYR A 72 10.57 -12.77 2.65
C TYR A 72 11.02 -11.31 2.47
N PRO A 73 11.07 -10.81 1.23
CA PRO A 73 11.48 -9.44 0.99
C PRO A 73 10.46 -8.47 1.58
N ILE A 74 10.98 -7.41 2.19
CA ILE A 74 10.22 -6.24 2.66
C ILE A 74 10.62 -5.01 1.84
N LEU A 75 9.79 -3.98 1.90
CA LEU A 75 10.02 -2.71 1.21
C LEU A 75 11.36 -2.08 1.58
N ASN A 76 12.12 -1.66 0.57
CA ASN A 76 13.32 -0.86 0.77
C ASN A 76 12.99 0.63 0.91
N SER A 77 13.92 1.39 1.51
CA SER A 77 13.77 2.84 1.67
C SER A 77 13.60 3.58 0.33
N THR A 78 14.19 3.08 -0.75
CA THR A 78 14.09 3.65 -2.11
C THR A 78 12.71 3.45 -2.75
N GLU A 79 11.90 2.55 -2.19
CA GLU A 79 10.56 2.18 -2.65
C GLU A 79 9.46 2.84 -1.81
N THR A 80 9.83 3.66 -0.83
CA THR A 80 8.88 4.45 -0.04
C THR A 80 8.06 5.41 -0.92
N PRO A 81 6.84 5.77 -0.49
CA PRO A 81 6.03 6.73 -1.23
C PRO A 81 6.78 8.05 -1.41
N GLY A 82 6.66 8.66 -2.60
CA GLY A 82 7.32 9.95 -2.85
C GLY A 82 6.79 11.10 -1.97
N ALA A 83 5.52 11.04 -1.59
CA ALA A 83 4.87 11.99 -0.69
C ALA A 83 3.70 11.35 0.07
N VAL A 84 3.43 11.84 1.28
CA VAL A 84 2.27 11.48 2.10
C VAL A 84 1.63 12.75 2.63
N ASP A 85 0.39 13.01 2.23
CA ASP A 85 -0.41 14.12 2.77
C ASP A 85 -1.46 13.59 3.73
N VAL A 86 -1.49 14.11 4.95
CA VAL A 86 -2.42 13.65 6.00
C VAL A 86 -3.36 14.79 6.41
N VAL A 87 -4.66 14.49 6.39
CA VAL A 87 -5.72 15.35 6.91
C VAL A 87 -6.32 14.66 8.13
N MET A 88 -6.10 15.22 9.31
CA MET A 88 -6.71 14.73 10.56
C MET A 88 -8.11 15.34 10.73
N LEU A 89 -9.14 14.52 10.56
CA LEU A 89 -10.54 14.92 10.63
C LEU A 89 -11.02 14.92 12.08
N ASN A 90 -12.03 15.76 12.36
CA ASN A 90 -12.73 15.80 13.66
C ASN A 90 -11.82 15.93 14.88
N ASN A 91 -10.63 16.52 14.72
CA ASN A 91 -9.69 16.73 15.82
C ASN A 91 -10.13 17.87 16.75
N ARG A 92 -11.10 17.59 17.63
CA ARG A 92 -11.60 18.55 18.63
C ARG A 92 -11.78 17.88 20.00
N PRO A 93 -11.51 18.57 21.13
CA PRO A 93 -11.60 17.97 22.47
C PRO A 93 -12.97 17.39 22.84
N ASP A 94 -14.04 17.87 22.22
CA ASP A 94 -15.43 17.45 22.44
C ASP A 94 -15.83 16.19 21.64
N THR A 95 -14.97 15.72 20.74
CA THR A 95 -15.24 14.53 19.94
C THR A 95 -14.80 13.25 20.66
N LYS A 96 -15.56 12.17 20.47
CA LYS A 96 -15.27 10.86 21.07
C LYS A 96 -13.93 10.31 20.57
N LEU A 97 -13.14 9.74 21.48
CA LEU A 97 -11.87 9.07 21.17
C LEU A 97 -12.11 7.71 20.50
N TYR A 98 -11.32 7.42 19.46
CA TYR A 98 -11.26 6.12 18.79
C TYR A 98 -9.81 5.67 18.62
N GLY A 99 -9.62 4.37 18.36
CA GLY A 99 -8.30 3.82 18.03
C GLY A 99 -7.78 4.32 16.68
N ALA A 100 -6.48 4.63 16.63
CA ALA A 100 -5.81 5.17 15.45
C ALA A 100 -4.58 4.36 14.99
N GLY A 101 -4.30 3.24 15.68
CA GLY A 101 -3.08 2.45 15.46
C GLY A 101 -2.98 1.76 14.10
N GLU A 102 -4.09 1.22 13.60
CA GLU A 102 -4.14 0.37 12.39
C GLU A 102 -4.97 0.90 11.21
N PRO A 103 -5.96 1.83 11.36
CA PRO A 103 -6.91 2.12 10.29
C PRO A 103 -6.30 2.42 8.92
N ALA A 104 -5.19 3.18 8.86
CA ALA A 104 -4.56 3.60 7.61
C ALA A 104 -3.91 2.46 6.80
N THR A 105 -3.55 1.32 7.42
CA THR A 105 -2.92 0.21 6.68
C THR A 105 -3.95 -0.59 5.86
N ARG A 106 -5.19 -0.64 6.35
CA ARG A 106 -6.25 -1.50 5.79
C ARG A 106 -6.56 -1.24 4.31
N PRO A 107 -6.71 0.01 3.84
CA PRO A 107 -7.07 0.28 2.45
C PRO A 107 -5.88 0.28 1.46
N VAL A 108 -4.63 0.11 1.91
CA VAL A 108 -3.43 0.34 1.08
C VAL A 108 -3.41 -0.55 -0.17
N ALA A 109 -3.58 -1.87 -0.03
CA ALA A 109 -3.58 -2.79 -1.17
C ALA A 109 -4.70 -2.47 -2.17
N ALA A 110 -5.89 -2.13 -1.66
CA ALA A 110 -7.06 -1.83 -2.48
C ALA A 110 -6.88 -0.53 -3.27
N VAL A 111 -6.36 0.52 -2.65
CA VAL A 111 -6.17 1.80 -3.34
C VAL A 111 -5.07 1.71 -4.41
N ILE A 112 -4.00 0.94 -4.15
CA ILE A 112 -2.95 0.70 -5.15
C ILE A 112 -3.52 -0.12 -6.31
N GLY A 113 -4.30 -1.17 -6.02
CA GLY A 113 -4.98 -1.96 -7.06
C GLY A 113 -5.99 -1.14 -7.89
N ASN A 114 -6.65 -0.15 -7.27
CA ASN A 114 -7.52 0.78 -7.99
C ASN A 114 -6.73 1.75 -8.86
N ALA A 115 -5.65 2.33 -8.36
CA ALA A 115 -4.79 3.23 -9.12
C ALA A 115 -4.07 2.51 -10.27
N LEU A 116 -3.67 1.25 -10.08
CA LEU A 116 -3.17 0.38 -11.14
C LEU A 116 -4.21 0.19 -12.25
N PHE A 117 -5.45 -0.11 -11.88
CA PHE A 117 -6.52 -0.26 -12.86
C PHE A 117 -6.82 1.04 -13.60
N ASP A 118 -6.83 2.17 -12.89
CA ASP A 118 -7.00 3.50 -13.49
C ASP A 118 -5.90 3.81 -14.52
N ALA A 119 -4.64 3.51 -14.17
CA ALA A 119 -3.49 3.76 -15.03
C ALA A 119 -3.35 2.80 -16.23
N THR A 120 -3.89 1.58 -16.14
CA THR A 120 -3.59 0.51 -17.13
C THR A 120 -4.81 -0.13 -17.77
N GLY A 121 -6.02 0.05 -17.21
CA GLY A 121 -7.21 -0.71 -17.56
C GLY A 121 -7.22 -2.17 -17.11
N VAL A 122 -6.13 -2.67 -16.50
CA VAL A 122 -5.97 -4.07 -16.10
C VAL A 122 -6.27 -4.25 -14.61
N ARG A 123 -7.18 -5.17 -14.29
CA ARG A 123 -7.59 -5.42 -12.89
C ARG A 123 -6.82 -6.59 -12.27
N VAL A 124 -5.76 -6.26 -11.52
CA VAL A 124 -5.00 -7.22 -10.72
C VAL A 124 -5.62 -7.36 -9.33
N ARG A 125 -5.99 -8.59 -8.93
CA ARG A 125 -6.75 -8.85 -7.68
C ARG A 125 -5.96 -9.61 -6.62
N THR A 126 -4.76 -10.07 -6.96
CA THR A 126 -3.92 -10.86 -6.07
C THR A 126 -2.66 -10.06 -5.77
N ILE A 127 -2.43 -9.78 -4.49
CA ILE A 127 -1.15 -9.27 -3.97
C ILE A 127 -0.26 -10.46 -3.58
N PRO A 128 1.07 -10.30 -3.54
CA PRO A 128 1.82 -9.07 -3.83
C PRO A 128 1.87 -8.72 -5.33
N PHE A 129 1.83 -7.43 -5.65
CA PHE A 129 2.01 -6.86 -6.99
C PHE A 129 3.50 -6.85 -7.39
N THR A 130 4.11 -8.03 -7.37
CA THR A 130 5.50 -8.21 -7.81
C THR A 130 5.64 -7.92 -9.29
N ARG A 131 6.85 -7.51 -9.74
CA ARG A 131 7.11 -7.26 -11.17
C ARG A 131 6.70 -8.44 -12.06
N PRO A 132 7.06 -9.71 -11.77
CA PRO A 132 6.63 -10.83 -12.59
C PRO A 132 5.11 -11.03 -12.62
N ALA A 133 4.43 -10.82 -11.49
CA ALA A 133 2.97 -10.93 -11.42
C ALA A 133 2.27 -9.85 -12.25
N LEU A 134 2.77 -8.61 -12.22
CA LEU A 134 2.24 -7.51 -13.01
C LEU A 134 2.48 -7.71 -14.50
N VAL A 135 3.70 -8.08 -14.91
CA VAL A 135 4.00 -8.39 -16.32
C VAL A 135 3.09 -9.50 -16.85
N ALA A 136 2.94 -10.59 -16.10
CA ALA A 136 2.05 -11.69 -16.48
C ALA A 136 0.59 -11.22 -16.62
N ALA A 137 0.12 -10.37 -15.70
CA ALA A 137 -1.23 -9.82 -15.75
C ALA A 137 -1.44 -8.90 -16.97
N PHE A 138 -0.46 -8.04 -17.29
CA PHE A 138 -0.53 -7.13 -18.44
C PHE A 138 -0.47 -7.88 -19.77
N GLN A 139 0.38 -8.91 -19.88
CA GLN A 139 0.45 -9.78 -21.05
C GLN A 139 -0.85 -10.55 -21.27
N ALA A 140 -1.40 -11.15 -20.20
CA ALA A 140 -2.68 -11.86 -20.27
C ALA A 140 -3.85 -10.95 -20.68
N ALA A 141 -3.76 -9.65 -20.36
CA ALA A 141 -4.75 -8.65 -20.75
C ALA A 141 -4.48 -8.01 -22.13
N GLY A 142 -3.38 -8.34 -22.80
CA GLY A 142 -2.98 -7.71 -24.07
C GLY A 142 -2.63 -6.22 -23.93
N ALA A 143 -2.25 -5.77 -22.73
CA ALA A 143 -1.97 -4.37 -22.44
C ALA A 143 -0.52 -3.94 -22.76
N VAL A 144 0.38 -4.90 -23.02
CA VAL A 144 1.76 -4.60 -23.43
C VAL A 144 1.78 -4.30 -24.93
N PRO A 145 2.25 -3.12 -25.38
CA PRO A 145 2.42 -2.82 -26.80
C PRO A 145 3.33 -3.85 -27.48
N ALA A 146 3.02 -4.20 -28.73
CA ALA A 146 3.81 -5.12 -29.55
C ALA A 146 5.21 -4.56 -29.87
#